data_AF-A0A961FME6-F1
#
_entry.id   AF-A0A961FME6-F1
#
_cell.length_a   1.000
_cell.length_b   1.000
_cell.length_c   1.000
_cell.angle_alpha   90.00
_cell.angle_beta   90.00
_cell.angle_gamma   90.00
#
_symmetry.space_group_name_H-M   'P 1'
#
loop_
_entity.id
_entity.type
_entity.pdbx_description
1 polymer ?
#
loop_
_entity_poly.entity_id
_entity_poly.type
_entity_poly.pdbx_seq_one_letter_code
_entity_poly.pdbx_strand_id
1 'polypeptide(L)'
;MILRTRHTLPSPHRLPPAVAAASRAQASAAGFTLAEVLFSMAIFAFAVLILVGSLPNGLASMQSARARSAEVRILHHVTSVYQSELDRATAQSLPTVLQQLSREATLYFDAAGDPVRA
;
A
#
# COMPACT_ATOMS: atom_id res chain seq x y z
N MET A 1 -90.14 -29.96 47.81
CA MET A 1 -89.04 -30.58 47.04
C MET A 1 -89.10 -30.03 45.63
N ILE A 2 -88.29 -29.01 45.34
CA ILE A 2 -88.30 -28.25 44.06
C ILE A 2 -86.87 -28.32 43.51
N LEU A 3 -86.71 -29.00 42.38
CA LEU A 3 -85.44 -29.17 41.66
C LEU A 3 -85.13 -27.91 40.84
N ARG A 4 -84.02 -27.24 41.17
CA ARG A 4 -83.54 -26.02 40.53
C ARG A 4 -82.31 -26.36 39.68
N THR A 5 -82.51 -26.61 38.38
CA THR A 5 -81.44 -26.80 37.40
C THR A 5 -80.94 -25.44 36.91
N ARG A 6 -79.69 -25.11 37.24
CA ARG A 6 -79.01 -23.89 36.78
C ARG A 6 -78.45 -24.10 35.38
N HIS A 7 -78.85 -23.20 34.48
CA HIS A 7 -78.29 -22.98 33.15
C HIS A 7 -76.91 -22.31 33.29
N THR A 8 -75.84 -22.96 32.81
CA THR A 8 -74.49 -22.35 32.76
C THR A 8 -74.19 -21.85 31.35
N LEU A 9 -73.85 -20.56 31.23
CA LEU A 9 -73.43 -19.89 29.99
C LEU A 9 -72.03 -20.35 29.54
N PRO A 10 -71.70 -20.25 28.24
CA PRO A 10 -70.36 -20.54 27.71
C PRO A 10 -69.36 -19.41 28.01
N SER A 11 -68.20 -19.79 28.55
CA SER A 11 -67.08 -18.88 28.86
C SER A 11 -66.33 -18.43 27.58
N PRO A 12 -65.86 -17.17 27.50
CA PRO A 12 -65.14 -16.66 26.34
C PRO A 12 -63.69 -17.16 26.26
N HIS A 13 -63.24 -17.37 25.01
CA HIS A 13 -61.91 -17.79 24.59
C HIS A 13 -60.76 -17.08 25.31
N ARG A 14 -59.87 -17.87 25.94
CA ARG A 14 -58.48 -17.49 26.17
C ARG A 14 -57.60 -18.18 25.14
N LEU A 15 -57.05 -17.41 24.20
CA LEU A 15 -55.98 -17.87 23.33
C LEU A 15 -54.73 -18.16 24.17
N PRO A 16 -53.96 -19.23 23.86
CA PRO A 16 -52.74 -19.56 24.58
C PRO A 16 -51.66 -18.47 24.39
N PRO A 17 -50.83 -18.18 25.41
CA PRO A 17 -49.76 -17.18 25.35
C PRO A 17 -48.59 -17.54 24.41
N ALA A 18 -48.72 -18.57 23.58
CA ALA A 18 -47.63 -19.08 22.73
C ALA A 18 -47.23 -18.13 21.59
N VAL A 19 -48.08 -17.15 21.22
CA VAL A 19 -47.84 -16.29 20.05
C VAL A 19 -47.16 -14.96 20.39
N ALA A 20 -47.00 -14.61 21.67
CA ALA A 20 -46.25 -13.42 22.10
C ALA A 20 -44.74 -13.67 22.26
N ALA A 21 -44.27 -14.90 22.04
CA ALA A 21 -42.85 -15.26 22.11
C ALA A 21 -42.12 -15.20 20.76
N ALA A 22 -42.80 -14.77 19.70
CA ALA A 22 -42.19 -14.53 18.39
C ALA A 22 -41.90 -13.04 18.18
N SER A 23 -41.11 -12.39 19.05
CA SER A 23 -40.60 -11.03 18.76
C SER A 23 -39.47 -10.56 19.68
N ARG A 24 -38.62 -11.46 20.16
CA ARG A 24 -37.27 -11.06 20.59
C ARG A 24 -36.28 -11.69 19.63
N ALA A 25 -36.20 -11.08 18.46
CA ALA A 25 -34.95 -10.90 17.75
C ALA A 25 -33.96 -10.24 18.72
N GLN A 26 -33.39 -11.04 19.61
CA GLN A 26 -32.29 -10.61 20.44
C GLN A 26 -31.09 -10.68 19.51
N ALA A 27 -30.89 -9.58 18.78
CA ALA A 27 -29.64 -9.30 18.12
C ALA A 27 -28.55 -9.58 19.15
N SER A 28 -27.88 -10.72 19.03
CA SER A 28 -26.66 -10.94 19.78
C SER A 28 -25.75 -9.84 19.28
N ALA A 29 -25.49 -8.83 20.11
CA ALA A 29 -24.31 -8.00 19.94
C ALA A 29 -23.17 -9.01 19.91
N ALA A 30 -22.64 -9.27 18.71
CA ALA A 30 -21.64 -10.29 18.49
C ALA A 30 -20.37 -9.79 19.19
N GLY A 31 -20.20 -10.19 20.44
CA GLY A 31 -18.97 -9.98 21.19
C GLY A 31 -17.91 -10.93 20.66
N PHE A 32 -16.66 -10.47 20.64
CA PHE A 32 -15.53 -11.32 20.28
C PHE A 32 -15.24 -12.31 21.41
N THR A 33 -14.95 -13.56 21.04
CA THR A 33 -14.50 -14.55 22.01
C THR A 33 -13.05 -14.25 22.43
N LEU A 34 -12.65 -14.65 23.64
CA LEU A 34 -11.27 -14.46 24.11
C LEU A 34 -10.25 -15.11 23.15
N ALA A 35 -10.57 -16.32 22.66
CA ALA A 35 -9.73 -17.03 21.70
C ALA A 35 -9.56 -16.23 20.40
N GLU A 36 -10.64 -15.66 19.86
CA GLU A 36 -10.62 -14.86 18.64
C GLU A 36 -9.78 -13.58 18.80
N VAL A 37 -9.87 -12.91 19.95
CA VAL A 37 -9.02 -11.75 20.26
C VAL A 37 -7.55 -12.15 20.34
N LEU A 38 -7.22 -13.27 20.99
CA LEU A 38 -5.84 -13.78 21.09
C LEU A 38 -5.27 -14.13 19.71
N PHE A 39 -6.03 -14.81 18.86
CA PHE A 39 -5.62 -15.10 17.49
C PHE A 39 -5.43 -13.82 16.68
N SER A 40 -6.34 -12.85 16.80
CA SER A 40 -6.22 -11.56 16.13
C SER A 40 -4.96 -10.80 16.57
N MET A 41 -4.65 -10.79 17.87
CA MET A 41 -3.44 -10.18 18.41
C MET A 41 -2.17 -10.89 17.93
N ALA A 42 -2.16 -12.21 17.85
CA ALA A 42 -1.02 -12.97 17.33
C ALA A 42 -0.76 -12.67 15.85
N ILE A 43 -1.82 -12.66 15.02
CA ILE A 43 -1.73 -12.31 13.60
C ILE A 43 -1.25 -10.86 13.45
N PHE A 44 -1.81 -9.94 14.23
CA PHE A 44 -1.44 -8.53 14.19
C PHE A 44 0.05 -8.33 14.56
N ALA A 45 0.50 -8.93 15.65
CA ALA A 45 1.91 -8.85 16.07
C ALA A 45 2.85 -9.39 15.00
N PHE A 46 2.51 -10.54 14.40
CA PHE A 46 3.28 -11.13 13.30
C PHE A 46 3.30 -10.24 12.06
N ALA A 47 2.17 -9.65 11.68
CA ALA A 47 2.09 -8.71 10.56
C ALA A 47 2.96 -7.47 10.79
N VAL A 48 2.97 -6.91 12.01
CA VAL A 48 3.83 -5.78 12.38
C VAL A 48 5.31 -6.18 12.31
N LEU A 49 5.67 -7.36 12.83
CA LEU A 49 7.03 -7.89 12.74
C LEU A 49 7.52 -8.02 11.30
N ILE A 50 6.68 -8.57 10.40
CA ILE A 50 7.00 -8.65 8.96
C ILE A 50 7.18 -7.26 8.37
N LEU A 51 6.24 -6.35 8.65
CA LEU A 51 6.27 -4.99 8.10
C LEU A 51 7.57 -4.30 8.49
N VAL A 52 7.90 -4.29 9.78
CA VAL A 52 9.13 -3.69 10.31
C VAL A 52 10.38 -4.40 9.75
N GLY A 53 10.36 -5.73 9.69
CA GLY A 53 11.47 -6.52 9.12
C GLY A 53 11.69 -6.26 7.63
N SER A 54 10.65 -5.87 6.89
CA SER A 54 10.74 -5.57 5.46
C SER A 54 11.22 -4.14 5.14
N LEU A 55 11.11 -3.21 6.10
CA LEU A 55 11.47 -1.80 5.88
C LEU A 55 12.92 -1.59 5.41
N PRO A 56 13.96 -2.23 6.01
CA PRO A 56 15.33 -2.05 5.55
C PRO A 56 15.53 -2.48 4.10
N ASN A 57 14.89 -3.58 3.70
CA ASN A 57 14.95 -4.07 2.31
C ASN A 57 14.26 -3.10 1.34
N GLY A 58 13.11 -2.53 1.74
CA GLY A 58 12.43 -1.50 0.96
C GLY A 58 13.29 -0.25 0.79
N LEU A 59 13.91 0.25 1.87
CA LEU A 59 14.80 1.41 1.83
C LEU A 59 16.05 1.16 0.98
N ALA A 60 16.69 0.00 1.13
CA ALA A 60 17.84 -0.40 0.32
C ALA A 60 17.47 -0.50 -1.16
N SER A 61 16.30 -1.05 -1.48
CA SER A 61 15.78 -1.11 -2.85
C SER A 61 15.59 0.30 -3.43
N MET A 62 14.97 1.22 -2.70
CA MET A 62 14.80 2.61 -3.14
C MET A 62 16.14 3.33 -3.35
N GLN A 63 17.11 3.12 -2.46
CA GLN A 63 18.45 3.68 -2.62
C GLN A 63 19.14 3.15 -3.88
N SER A 64 19.09 1.84 -4.11
CA SER A 64 19.67 1.24 -5.32
C SER A 64 18.99 1.73 -6.61
N ALA A 65 17.66 1.92 -6.59
CA ALA A 65 16.92 2.48 -7.71
C ALA A 65 17.31 3.93 -7.98
N ARG A 66 17.53 4.74 -6.94
CA ARG A 66 18.03 6.12 -7.08
C ARG A 66 19.45 6.14 -7.67
N ALA A 67 20.35 5.29 -7.19
CA ALA A 67 21.70 5.19 -7.71
C ALA A 67 21.70 4.81 -9.21
N ARG A 68 20.90 3.82 -9.61
CA ARG A 68 20.74 3.45 -11.03
C ARG A 68 20.15 4.59 -11.86
N SER A 69 19.18 5.33 -11.32
CA SER A 69 18.62 6.49 -12.01
C SER A 69 19.65 7.60 -12.22
N ALA A 70 20.51 7.84 -11.23
CA ALA A 70 21.61 8.81 -11.34
C ALA A 70 22.62 8.38 -12.40
N GLU A 71 23.01 7.09 -12.40
CA GLU A 71 23.90 6.52 -13.42
C GLU A 71 23.37 6.71 -14.84
N VAL A 72 22.08 6.44 -15.06
CA VAL A 72 21.44 6.65 -16.37
C VAL A 72 21.44 8.12 -16.78
N ARG A 73 21.20 9.05 -15.84
CA ARG A 73 21.28 10.50 -16.13
C ARG A 73 22.69 10.91 -16.53
N ILE A 74 23.70 10.42 -15.83
CA ILE A 74 25.12 10.70 -16.14
C ILE A 74 25.44 10.22 -17.56
N LEU A 75 25.08 8.99 -17.90
CA LEU A 75 25.31 8.44 -19.25
C LEU A 75 24.57 9.24 -20.32
N HIS A 76 23.32 9.63 -20.07
CA HIS A 76 22.58 10.50 -20.98
C HIS A 76 23.21 11.87 -21.13
N HIS A 77 23.72 12.45 -20.05
CA HIS A 77 24.37 13.75 -20.10
C HIS A 77 25.65 13.68 -20.95
N VAL A 78 26.53 12.71 -20.68
CA VAL A 78 27.78 12.52 -21.43
C VAL A 78 27.52 12.29 -22.91
N THR A 79 26.57 11.41 -23.25
CA THR A 79 26.21 11.13 -24.65
C THR A 79 25.61 12.36 -25.33
N SER A 80 24.79 13.15 -24.62
CA SER A 80 24.22 14.38 -25.17
C SER A 80 25.28 15.45 -25.48
N VAL A 81 26.29 15.59 -24.60
CA VAL A 81 27.41 16.52 -24.82
C VAL A 81 28.20 16.07 -26.05
N TYR A 82 28.56 14.79 -26.12
CA TYR A 82 29.30 14.23 -27.25
C TYR A 82 28.56 14.44 -28.58
N GLN A 83 27.26 14.13 -28.61
CA GLN A 83 26.43 14.31 -29.81
C GLN A 83 26.32 15.79 -30.20
N SER A 84 26.15 16.70 -29.23
CA SER A 84 26.03 18.13 -29.49
C SER A 84 27.30 18.75 -30.08
N GLU A 85 28.48 18.28 -29.64
CA GLU A 85 29.77 18.70 -30.19
C GLU A 85 29.98 18.13 -31.59
N LEU A 86 29.55 16.90 -31.84
CA LEU A 86 29.59 16.27 -33.16
C LEU A 86 28.69 16.99 -34.16
N ASP A 87 27.46 17.35 -33.76
CA ASP A 87 26.49 18.04 -34.61
C ASP A 87 26.94 19.47 -34.96
N ARG A 88 27.71 20.13 -34.07
CA ARG A 88 28.33 21.43 -34.32
C ARG A 88 29.57 21.35 -35.21
N ALA A 89 30.16 20.17 -35.35
CA ALA A 89 31.35 19.98 -36.16
C ALA A 89 31.00 20.06 -37.66
N THR A 90 31.64 20.98 -38.37
CA THR A 90 31.62 21.01 -39.83
C THR A 90 32.77 20.15 -40.36
N ALA A 91 32.72 19.71 -41.62
CA ALA A 91 33.72 18.81 -42.21
C ALA A 91 35.18 19.30 -42.08
N GLN A 92 35.38 20.63 -41.99
CA GLN A 92 36.70 21.24 -41.76
C GLN A 92 37.13 21.31 -40.29
N SER A 93 36.19 21.34 -39.34
CA SER A 93 36.47 21.43 -37.90
C SER A 93 36.45 20.07 -37.18
N LEU A 94 36.03 19.00 -37.87
CA LEU A 94 35.93 17.64 -37.35
C LEU A 94 37.22 17.14 -36.66
N PRO A 95 38.42 17.31 -37.24
CA PRO A 95 39.67 16.87 -36.59
C PRO A 95 39.91 17.58 -35.26
N THR A 96 39.61 18.89 -35.20
CA THR A 96 39.78 19.72 -34.01
C THR A 96 38.80 19.35 -32.91
N VAL A 97 37.54 19.10 -33.26
CA VAL A 97 36.49 18.68 -32.31
C VAL A 97 36.82 17.29 -31.75
N LEU A 98 37.24 16.34 -32.59
CA LEU A 98 37.70 15.03 -32.12
C LEU A 98 38.91 15.14 -31.19
N GLN A 99 39.84 16.04 -31.48
CA GLN A 99 41.00 16.30 -30.62
C GLN A 99 40.63 16.98 -29.30
N GLN A 100 39.56 17.77 -29.25
CA GLN A 100 39.01 18.33 -28.01
C GLN A 100 38.25 17.28 -27.19
N LEU A 101 37.45 16.43 -27.85
CA LEU A 101 36.73 15.33 -27.20
C LEU A 101 37.67 14.22 -26.71
N SER A 102 38.85 14.08 -27.32
CA SER A 102 39.88 13.14 -26.88
C SER A 102 40.72 13.66 -25.69
N ARG A 103 40.55 14.92 -25.27
CA ARG A 103 41.21 15.42 -24.06
C ARG A 103 40.50 14.84 -22.84
N GLU A 104 41.30 14.41 -21.87
CA GLU A 104 40.80 13.97 -20.58
C GLU A 104 40.03 15.11 -19.92
N ALA A 105 38.73 14.89 -19.67
CA ALA A 105 37.85 15.84 -19.01
C ALA A 105 37.25 15.16 -17.76
N THR A 106 37.51 15.72 -16.59
CA THR A 106 36.90 15.27 -15.34
C THR A 106 35.57 16.00 -15.15
N LEU A 107 34.47 15.24 -15.21
CA LEU A 107 33.12 15.76 -14.96
C LEU A 107 32.68 15.39 -13.54
N TYR A 108 32.15 16.38 -12.82
CA TYR A 108 31.61 16.18 -11.47
C TYR A 108 30.09 16.09 -11.52
N PHE A 109 29.54 15.13 -10.79
CA PHE A 109 28.10 14.91 -10.69
C PHE A 109 27.69 14.83 -9.22
N ASP A 110 26.48 15.28 -8.93
CA ASP A 110 25.90 15.16 -7.60
C ASP A 110 25.27 13.76 -7.37
N ALA A 111 24.67 13.57 -6.19
CA ALA A 111 24.02 12.30 -5.83
C ALA A 111 22.75 11.98 -6.65
N ALA A 112 22.20 12.95 -7.38
CA ALA A 112 21.07 12.78 -8.29
C ALA A 112 21.52 12.47 -9.73
N GLY A 113 22.80 12.63 -10.03
CA GLY A 113 23.38 12.47 -11.37
C GLY A 113 23.35 13.75 -12.20
N ASP A 114 23.10 14.91 -11.56
CA ASP A 114 23.12 16.20 -12.23
C ASP A 114 24.56 16.77 -12.28
N PRO A 115 24.95 17.41 -13.39
CA PRO A 115 26.31 17.92 -13.56
C PRO A 115 26.57 19.11 -12.63
N VAL A 116 27.69 19.08 -11.90
CA VAL A 116 28.14 20.15 -11.02
C VAL A 116 29.36 20.81 -11.65
N ARG A 117 29.34 22.14 -11.81
CA ARG A 117 30.54 22.88 -12.24
C ARG A 117 31.53 22.94 -11.07
N ALA A 118 32.76 22.54 -11.34
CA ALA A 118 33.91 22.82 -10.50
C ALA A 118 34.23 24.32 -10.48
#